data_AF-A0A1D3UV64-F1
#
_entry.id   AF-A0A1D3UV64-F1
#
_cell.length_a   1.000
_cell.length_b   1.000
_cell.length_c   1.000
_cell.angle_alpha   90.00
_cell.angle_beta   90.00
_cell.angle_gamma   90.00
#
_symmetry.space_group_name_H-M   'P 1'
#
loop_
_entity.id
_entity.type
_entity.pdbx_description
1 polymer ?
#
loop_
_entity_poly.entity_id
_entity_poly.type
_entity_poly.pdbx_seq_one_letter_code
_entity_poly.pdbx_strand_id
1 'polypeptide(L)'
;MMYILAACLMAWIAMPQQTSAQTLRGNSNQQIGSISSDGVIRNKNNSQVGKIESNGTIRNRNNAQIGKIDSDGTIRNANNSKIGKVESDGTVRDGNNAQIGKIESDGTVRNKNNSSIGRASGVKKEWAAVAFFFFDL
;
A
#
# COMPACT_ATOMS: atom_id res chain seq x y z
N MET A 1 28.87 15.11 -54.37
CA MET A 1 28.49 16.02 -53.27
C MET A 1 27.09 15.62 -52.83
N MET A 2 26.75 15.18 -51.62
CA MET A 2 27.41 14.84 -50.36
C MET A 2 26.27 14.20 -49.53
N TYR A 3 26.56 13.17 -48.74
CA TYR A 3 25.57 12.39 -47.95
C TYR A 3 24.86 13.24 -46.88
N ILE A 4 23.53 13.11 -46.74
CA ILE A 4 22.76 13.42 -45.51
C ILE A 4 21.61 12.39 -45.43
N LEU A 5 21.77 11.22 -44.79
CA LEU A 5 21.57 10.92 -43.36
C LEU A 5 20.22 11.41 -42.80
N ALA A 6 19.23 10.52 -42.74
CA ALA A 6 18.12 10.62 -41.79
C ALA A 6 17.51 9.22 -41.55
N ALA A 7 18.26 8.36 -40.87
CA ALA A 7 17.68 7.21 -40.20
C ALA A 7 16.89 7.74 -38.99
N CYS A 8 15.60 8.05 -39.20
CA CYS A 8 14.66 8.29 -38.11
C CYS A 8 14.38 6.95 -37.41
N LEU A 9 15.34 6.53 -36.61
CA LEU A 9 15.22 5.49 -35.61
C LEU A 9 14.11 5.96 -34.66
N MET A 10 12.91 5.39 -34.79
CA MET A 10 11.80 5.57 -33.87
C MET A 10 12.20 5.00 -32.51
N ALA A 11 12.99 5.78 -31.76
CA ALA A 11 13.21 5.59 -30.35
C ALA A 11 11.86 5.85 -29.68
N TRP A 12 11.06 4.80 -29.52
CA TRP A 12 10.09 4.71 -28.43
C TRP A 12 10.90 4.84 -27.14
N ILE A 13 11.11 6.09 -26.73
CA ILE A 13 11.57 6.41 -25.40
C ILE A 13 10.44 5.91 -24.51
N ALA A 14 10.63 4.72 -23.94
CA ALA A 14 9.81 4.18 -22.88
C ALA A 14 9.80 5.25 -21.79
N MET A 15 8.76 6.08 -21.77
CA MET A 15 8.53 7.01 -20.68
C MET A 15 8.47 6.15 -19.42
N PRO A 16 9.39 6.35 -18.44
CA PRO A 16 9.22 5.71 -17.17
C PRO A 16 7.91 6.24 -16.61
N GLN A 17 6.89 5.38 -16.56
CA GLN A 17 5.63 5.75 -15.95
C GLN A 17 5.96 6.13 -14.51
N GLN A 18 5.81 7.42 -14.18
CA GLN A 18 5.84 7.87 -12.80
C GLN A 18 4.69 7.16 -12.10
N THR A 19 4.99 5.99 -11.52
CA THR A 19 4.08 5.28 -10.65
C THR A 19 3.80 6.23 -9.50
N SER A 20 2.57 6.74 -9.47
CA SER A 20 2.13 7.68 -8.45
C SER A 20 2.19 6.95 -7.11
N ALA A 21 3.28 7.17 -6.38
CA ALA A 21 3.45 6.65 -5.05
C ALA A 21 2.49 7.41 -4.12
N GLN A 22 1.53 6.68 -3.57
CA GLN A 22 0.59 7.20 -2.61
C GLN A 22 1.32 7.41 -1.28
N THR A 23 1.21 8.59 -0.69
CA THR A 23 1.99 8.94 0.51
C THR A 23 1.28 8.50 1.78
N LEU A 24 2.01 7.86 2.70
CA LEU A 24 1.58 7.59 4.07
C LEU A 24 2.11 8.71 4.97
N ARG A 25 1.21 9.43 5.64
CA ARG A 25 1.55 10.48 6.63
C ARG A 25 1.16 10.03 8.03
N GLY A 26 1.96 10.35 9.03
CA GLY A 26 1.60 10.21 10.44
C GLY A 26 0.93 11.47 11.00
N ASN A 27 0.57 11.45 12.29
CA ASN A 27 -0.17 12.54 12.95
C ASN A 27 0.49 13.93 12.92
N SER A 28 1.81 14.01 12.87
CA SER A 28 2.53 15.29 12.78
C SER A 28 2.72 15.77 11.34
N ASN A 29 1.89 15.29 10.40
CA ASN A 29 2.02 15.48 8.93
C ASN A 29 3.34 14.98 8.31
N GLN A 30 4.20 14.34 9.11
CA GLN A 30 5.45 13.76 8.65
C GLN A 30 5.17 12.57 7.74
N GLN A 31 5.88 12.49 6.61
CA GLN A 31 5.84 11.32 5.75
C GLN A 31 6.48 10.14 6.46
N ILE A 32 5.70 9.09 6.69
CA ILE A 32 6.18 7.85 7.32
C ILE A 32 6.54 6.79 6.27
N GLY A 33 5.98 6.91 5.07
CA GLY A 33 6.26 6.02 3.96
C GLY A 33 5.49 6.36 2.70
N SER A 34 5.51 5.44 1.76
CA SER A 34 4.69 5.49 0.55
C SER A 34 4.33 4.09 0.08
N ILE A 35 3.19 3.96 -0.57
CA ILE A 35 2.76 2.74 -1.25
C ILE A 35 2.66 3.07 -2.73
N SER A 36 3.43 2.36 -3.54
CA SER A 36 3.43 2.52 -4.99
C SER A 36 2.21 1.83 -5.60
N SER A 37 1.81 2.24 -6.81
CA SER A 37 0.65 1.66 -7.50
C SER A 37 0.81 0.17 -7.81
N ASP A 38 2.05 -0.32 -7.88
CA ASP A 38 2.43 -1.74 -8.01
C ASP A 38 2.49 -2.47 -6.65
N GLY A 39 2.05 -1.80 -5.58
CA GLY A 39 1.95 -2.33 -4.22
C GLY A 39 3.25 -2.34 -3.43
N VAL A 40 4.35 -1.77 -3.94
CA VAL A 40 5.61 -1.67 -3.18
C VAL A 40 5.45 -0.66 -2.04
N ILE A 41 5.74 -1.11 -0.82
CA ILE A 41 5.68 -0.30 0.40
C ILE A 41 7.10 0.13 0.75
N ARG A 42 7.30 1.45 0.85
CA ARG A 42 8.57 2.07 1.23
C ARG A 42 8.41 2.88 2.49
N ASN A 43 9.44 2.88 3.33
CA ASN A 43 9.51 3.75 4.50
C ASN A 43 9.92 5.19 4.12
N LYS A 44 10.01 6.09 5.11
CA LYS A 44 10.44 7.49 4.94
C LYS A 44 11.81 7.67 4.27
N ASN A 45 12.71 6.69 4.37
CA ASN A 45 14.04 6.70 3.75
C ASN A 45 14.01 6.10 2.33
N ASN A 46 12.82 5.91 1.76
CA ASN A 46 12.59 5.31 0.44
C ASN A 46 13.11 3.85 0.32
N SER A 47 13.36 3.18 1.44
CA SER A 47 13.75 1.77 1.46
C SER A 47 12.50 0.90 1.41
N GLN A 48 12.51 -0.13 0.55
CA GLN A 48 11.41 -1.09 0.47
C GLN A 48 11.33 -1.93 1.74
N VAL A 49 10.16 -1.91 2.38
CA VAL A 49 9.87 -2.67 3.60
C VAL A 49 8.96 -3.87 3.33
N GLY A 50 8.13 -3.77 2.29
CA GLY A 50 7.26 -4.85 1.86
C GLY A 50 6.65 -4.62 0.49
N LYS A 51 5.84 -5.56 0.05
CA LYS A 51 5.07 -5.47 -1.19
C LYS A 51 3.74 -6.18 -1.02
N ILE A 52 2.66 -5.55 -1.46
CA ILE A 52 1.35 -6.17 -1.63
C ILE A 52 1.18 -6.47 -3.11
N GLU A 53 1.13 -7.74 -3.49
CA GLU A 53 0.90 -8.15 -4.86
C GLU A 53 -0.54 -7.88 -5.28
N SER A 54 -0.78 -7.80 -6.60
CA SER A 54 -2.12 -7.61 -7.16
C SER A 54 -3.12 -8.70 -6.79
N ASN A 55 -2.63 -9.93 -6.51
CA ASN A 55 -3.41 -11.06 -6.03
C ASN A 55 -3.70 -11.00 -4.50
N GLY A 56 -3.25 -9.94 -3.82
CA GLY A 56 -3.42 -9.75 -2.38
C GLY A 56 -2.32 -10.35 -1.50
N THR A 57 -1.33 -11.05 -2.07
CA THR A 57 -0.20 -11.63 -1.30
C THR A 57 0.65 -10.52 -0.70
N ILE A 58 0.92 -10.61 0.60
CA ILE A 58 1.74 -9.64 1.33
C ILE A 58 3.11 -10.25 1.55
N ARG A 59 4.15 -9.60 1.05
CA ARG A 59 5.55 -10.02 1.22
C ARG A 59 6.35 -8.98 2.00
N ASN A 60 7.30 -9.44 2.80
CA ASN A 60 8.28 -8.58 3.47
C ASN A 60 9.44 -8.20 2.54
N ARG A 61 10.39 -7.40 3.04
CA ARG A 61 11.61 -7.00 2.32
C ARG A 61 12.47 -8.15 1.79
N ASN A 62 12.39 -9.33 2.42
CA ASN A 62 13.12 -10.54 2.02
C ASN A 62 12.33 -11.40 1.02
N ASN A 63 11.24 -10.88 0.47
CA ASN A 63 10.34 -11.56 -0.46
C ASN A 63 9.62 -12.79 0.15
N ALA A 64 9.65 -12.96 1.47
CA ALA A 64 8.89 -14.00 2.15
C ALA A 64 7.42 -13.57 2.29
N GLN A 65 6.50 -14.48 1.99
CA GLN A 65 5.07 -14.25 2.21
C GLN A 65 4.77 -14.21 3.70
N ILE A 66 4.24 -13.09 4.17
CA ILE A 66 3.87 -12.87 5.58
C ILE A 66 2.36 -12.82 5.79
N GLY A 67 1.59 -12.72 4.72
CA GLY A 67 0.13 -12.69 4.78
C GLY A 67 -0.53 -12.61 3.42
N LYS A 68 -1.85 -12.46 3.44
CA LYS A 68 -2.68 -12.33 2.25
C LYS A 68 -3.93 -11.50 2.56
N ILE A 69 -4.35 -10.69 1.60
CA ILE A 69 -5.64 -10.00 1.56
C ILE A 69 -6.53 -10.78 0.59
N ASP A 70 -7.64 -11.32 1.09
CA ASP A 70 -8.66 -11.94 0.24
C ASP A 70 -9.53 -10.86 -0.42
N SER A 71 -10.22 -11.21 -1.51
CA SER A 71 -11.03 -10.27 -2.29
C SER A 71 -12.21 -9.65 -1.51
N ASP A 72 -12.61 -10.26 -0.39
CA ASP A 72 -13.66 -9.74 0.49
C ASP A 72 -13.13 -8.80 1.59
N GLY A 73 -11.83 -8.46 1.54
CA GLY A 73 -11.16 -7.62 2.52
C GLY A 73 -10.64 -8.36 3.75
N THR A 74 -10.80 -9.69 3.83
CA THR A 74 -10.22 -10.50 4.93
C THR A 74 -8.70 -10.51 4.84
N ILE A 75 -8.04 -10.24 5.96
CA ILE A 75 -6.58 -10.24 6.08
C ILE A 75 -6.15 -11.46 6.88
N ARG A 76 -5.25 -12.25 6.30
CA ARG A 76 -4.68 -13.47 6.87
C ARG A 76 -3.18 -13.36 7.05
N ASN A 77 -2.65 -14.04 8.07
CA ASN A 77 -1.21 -14.20 8.26
C ASN A 77 -0.64 -15.33 7.37
N ALA A 78 0.67 -15.56 7.45
CA ALA A 78 1.37 -16.63 6.71
C ALA A 78 0.82 -18.04 6.99
N ASN A 79 0.23 -18.27 8.17
CA ASN A 79 -0.40 -19.53 8.56
C ASN A 79 -1.88 -19.62 8.10
N ASN A 80 -2.30 -18.72 7.20
CA ASN A 80 -3.67 -18.64 6.67
C ASN A 80 -4.76 -18.38 7.73
N SER A 81 -4.37 -17.96 8.94
CA SER A 81 -5.30 -17.59 10.01
C SER A 81 -5.76 -16.16 9.80
N LYS A 82 -7.07 -15.91 9.96
CA LYS A 82 -7.64 -14.56 9.91
C LYS A 82 -7.09 -13.72 11.06
N ILE A 83 -6.47 -12.60 10.74
CA ILE A 83 -5.97 -11.61 11.70
C ILE A 83 -6.78 -10.31 11.66
N GLY A 84 -7.58 -10.10 10.63
CA GLY A 84 -8.50 -8.98 10.55
C GLY A 84 -9.34 -8.96 9.29
N LYS A 85 -10.12 -7.89 9.14
CA LYS A 85 -10.94 -7.63 7.96
C LYS A 85 -11.09 -6.12 7.76
N VAL A 86 -11.09 -5.70 6.51
CA VAL A 86 -11.45 -4.35 6.09
C VAL A 86 -12.80 -4.42 5.41
N GLU A 87 -13.78 -3.73 5.98
CA GLU A 87 -15.11 -3.62 5.40
C GLU A 87 -15.11 -2.59 4.25
N SER A 88 -16.09 -2.67 3.36
CA SER A 88 -16.21 -1.77 2.20
C SER A 88 -16.33 -0.29 2.59
N ASP A 89 -16.95 -0.01 3.73
CA ASP A 89 -17.05 1.33 4.30
C ASP A 89 -15.72 1.85 4.85
N GLY A 90 -14.70 1.00 4.96
CA GLY A 90 -13.37 1.31 5.48
C GLY A 90 -13.17 0.97 6.95
N THR A 91 -14.17 0.38 7.62
CA THR A 91 -14.02 -0.10 8.99
C THR A 91 -13.00 -1.23 9.04
N VAL A 92 -12.03 -1.12 9.95
CA VAL A 92 -10.98 -2.12 10.15
C VAL A 92 -11.27 -2.90 11.44
N ARG A 93 -11.39 -4.21 11.32
CA ARG A 93 -11.66 -5.14 12.42
C ARG A 93 -10.50 -6.11 12.63
N ASP A 94 -10.26 -6.50 13.87
CA ASP A 94 -9.29 -7.54 14.22
C ASP A 94 -9.85 -8.96 13.97
N GLY A 95 -9.05 -9.98 14.29
CA GLY A 95 -9.42 -11.40 14.17
C GLY A 95 -10.63 -11.80 15.02
N ASN A 96 -10.92 -11.05 16.09
CA ASN A 96 -12.07 -11.24 16.98
C ASN A 96 -13.31 -10.43 16.54
N ASN A 97 -13.24 -9.78 15.36
CA ASN A 97 -14.24 -8.87 14.83
C ASN A 97 -14.44 -7.57 15.64
N ALA A 98 -13.55 -7.23 16.57
CA ALA A 98 -13.58 -5.94 17.24
C ALA A 98 -13.07 -4.85 16.31
N GLN A 99 -13.73 -3.68 16.29
CA GLN A 99 -13.27 -2.55 15.49
C GLN A 99 -12.00 -1.95 16.11
N ILE A 100 -10.93 -1.90 15.33
CA ILE A 100 -9.62 -1.35 15.74
C ILE A 100 -9.30 -0.02 15.06
N GLY A 101 -10.02 0.32 13.99
CA GLY A 101 -9.85 1.58 13.28
C GLY A 101 -10.82 1.76 12.13
N LYS A 102 -10.63 2.85 11.39
CA LYS A 102 -11.39 3.19 10.19
C LYS A 102 -10.52 3.96 9.21
N ILE A 103 -10.70 3.68 7.93
CA ILE A 103 -10.04 4.36 6.82
C ILE A 103 -11.12 5.10 6.04
N GLU A 104 -11.09 6.42 6.17
CA GLU A 104 -12.04 7.32 5.53
C GLU A 104 -11.81 7.37 4.01
N SER A 105 -12.84 7.83 3.27
CA SER A 105 -12.78 7.95 1.81
C SER A 105 -11.71 8.92 1.31
N ASP A 106 -11.32 9.91 2.12
CA ASP A 106 -10.24 10.87 1.84
C ASP A 106 -8.83 10.32 2.14
N GLY A 107 -8.76 9.06 2.60
CA GLY A 107 -7.55 8.36 3.02
C GLY A 107 -7.15 8.58 4.47
N THR A 108 -7.92 9.33 5.28
CA THR A 108 -7.62 9.52 6.70
C THR A 108 -7.76 8.19 7.45
N VAL A 109 -6.72 7.82 8.21
CA VAL A 109 -6.68 6.59 9.01
C VAL A 109 -6.89 6.96 10.47
N ARG A 110 -7.95 6.41 11.07
CA ARG A 110 -8.35 6.63 12.46
C ARG A 110 -8.21 5.35 13.28
N ASN A 111 -7.79 5.47 14.53
CA ASN A 111 -7.76 4.36 15.48
C ASN A 111 -9.14 4.11 16.13
N LYS A 112 -9.23 3.11 17.01
CA LYS A 112 -10.46 2.77 17.76
C LYS A 112 -11.06 3.91 18.59
N ASN A 113 -10.24 4.90 18.99
CA ASN A 113 -10.67 6.07 19.77
C ASN A 113 -11.11 7.23 18.85
N ASN A 114 -11.24 6.99 17.54
CA ASN A 114 -11.57 7.98 16.52
C ASN A 114 -10.51 9.07 16.31
N SER A 115 -9.33 8.94 16.94
CA SER A 115 -8.20 9.83 16.67
C SER A 115 -7.58 9.47 15.33
N SER A 116 -7.29 10.48 14.50
CA SER A 116 -6.39 10.30 13.36
C SER A 116 -5.07 9.74 13.87
N ILE A 117 -4.50 8.78 13.15
CA ILE A 117 -3.13 8.26 13.34
C ILE A 117 -2.29 8.41 12.08
N GLY A 118 -2.94 8.69 10.95
CA GLY A 118 -2.24 8.96 9.70
C GLY A 118 -3.17 9.20 8.52
N ARG A 119 -2.59 9.28 7.33
CA ARG A 119 -3.30 9.49 6.08
C ARG A 119 -2.65 8.69 4.96
N ALA A 120 -3.45 7.92 4.24
CA ALA A 120 -3.10 7.10 3.07
C ALA A 120 -3.92 7.57 1.86
N SER A 121 -3.61 8.75 1.34
CA SER A 121 -4.39 9.34 0.25
C SER A 121 -4.11 8.65 -1.08
N GLY A 122 -5.18 8.28 -1.78
CA GLY A 122 -5.11 7.58 -3.05
C GLY A 122 -4.83 6.08 -2.94
N VAL A 123 -4.56 5.55 -1.74
CA VAL A 123 -4.30 4.12 -1.48
C VAL A 123 -5.61 3.33 -1.37
N LYS A 124 -5.60 2.07 -1.79
CA LYS A 124 -6.66 1.10 -1.45
C LYS A 124 -6.80 0.96 0.07
N LYS A 125 -8.03 0.89 0.59
CA LYS A 125 -8.27 0.84 2.04
C LYS A 125 -7.63 -0.40 2.67
N GLU A 126 -7.64 -1.53 1.98
CA GLU A 126 -7.07 -2.78 2.44
C GLU A 126 -5.54 -2.68 2.60
N TRP A 127 -4.89 -1.97 1.68
CA TRP A 127 -3.43 -1.78 1.71
C TRP A 127 -3.02 -0.81 2.81
N ALA A 128 -3.79 0.26 2.98
CA ALA A 128 -3.61 1.16 4.12
C ALA A 128 -3.82 0.41 5.44
N ALA A 129 -4.83 -0.47 5.53
CA ALA A 129 -5.06 -1.23 6.76
C ALA A 129 -3.88 -2.16 7.08
N VAL A 130 -3.34 -2.85 6.08
CA VAL A 130 -2.13 -3.68 6.22
C VAL A 130 -0.97 -2.88 6.78
N ALA A 131 -0.72 -1.68 6.24
CA ALA A 131 0.40 -0.83 6.65
C ALA A 131 0.24 -0.16 8.02
N PHE A 132 -0.99 0.07 8.49
CA PHE A 132 -1.25 0.79 9.75
C PHE A 132 -1.68 -0.09 10.93
N PHE A 133 -2.28 -1.26 10.70
CA PHE A 133 -2.91 -2.05 11.77
C PHE A 133 -2.40 -3.48 11.91
N PHE A 134 -1.98 -4.13 10.82
CA PHE A 134 -1.74 -5.58 10.82
C PHE A 134 -0.28 -5.97 10.65
N PHE A 135 0.50 -5.16 9.94
CA PHE A 135 1.90 -5.46 9.67
C PHE A 135 2.73 -4.21 9.97
N ASP A 136 3.59 -4.32 10.98
CA ASP A 136 4.70 -3.38 11.16
C ASP A 136 5.73 -3.66 10.06
N LEU A 137 5.68 -2.86 8.99
CA LEU A 137 6.55 -2.99 7.81
C LEU A 137 7.79 -2.09 7.94
#